data_AF-A0A2N4TJA2-F1
#
_entry.id   AF-A0A2N4TJA2-F1
#
_cell.length_a   1.000
_cell.length_b   1.000
_cell.length_c   1.000
_cell.angle_alpha   90.00
_cell.angle_beta   90.00
_cell.angle_gamma   90.00
#
_symmetry.space_group_name_H-M   'P 1'
#
loop_
_entity.id
_entity.type
_entity.pdbx_description
1 polymer ?
#
loop_
_entity_poly.entity_id
_entity_poly.type
_entity_poly.pdbx_seq_one_letter_code
_entity_poly.pdbx_strand_id
1 'polypeptide(L)'
;MWDELENALAWFKSAPAGWIASGKQNLASAAEWIWVVIQGDFAEEQSTGQAVTGTVISMIPFVDQICDVRDVVANCRKINSDSSDKWAWIALVLTLIGLFPVLGSLAKGCCKIMFAYGRKSVFRVGKVALDSDFWKASKPFVETGIETLNRHLQSPAVRRGLRAIKVANPYHWIAGKVREVNGKLTVTELIRAFDKVFEALRYFVDLIQRWGTAAMASRAGELLKSITRIREMMNKRLGEVLAPVNQWLKKLERRLEIEGDMLYRANVDAVNPHKYTWLKPDDEVALLDKHGAKWVDKSKRLPYKPLGDFTPVANWPDLNPILKPGERHPLKDAYATFHSAKPVTIPPGEVLYRVVDPSSADNSICWMRKEEFLKLKSREDWRRRFAVWRHWNRNGEYLTYTVPPGAGLNVWEGPAASQTLKGHPYVLEGGANQIVLDPTHLQPEALSKRQPTNWGYTDFPGETDEFLGLPKLTNNLNSYNLPPNHSMRNSK
;
A
#
# COMPACT_ATOMS: atom_id res chain seq x y z
N MET A 1 18.61 37.29 3.36
CA MET A 1 17.34 36.91 2.70
C MET A 1 17.19 37.54 1.30
N TRP A 2 17.53 38.82 1.08
CA TRP A 2 17.74 39.35 -0.28
C TRP A 2 18.92 38.67 -0.98
N ASP A 3 20.03 38.46 -0.27
CA ASP A 3 21.20 37.72 -0.76
C ASP A 3 20.90 36.25 -1.09
N GLU A 4 19.86 35.66 -0.49
CA GLU A 4 19.48 34.25 -0.74
C GLU A 4 18.62 34.12 -2.00
N LEU A 5 17.73 35.09 -2.24
CA LEU A 5 16.97 35.19 -3.50
C LEU A 5 17.91 35.57 -4.66
N GLU A 6 18.82 36.53 -4.45
CA GLU A 6 19.83 36.90 -5.43
C GLU A 6 20.82 35.75 -5.71
N ASN A 7 21.24 34.98 -4.70
CA ASN A 7 22.06 33.79 -4.91
C ASN A 7 21.31 32.68 -5.66
N ALA A 8 20.03 32.44 -5.35
CA ALA A 8 19.22 31.47 -6.07
C ALA A 8 19.01 31.89 -7.54
N LEU A 9 18.81 33.19 -7.80
CA LEU A 9 18.70 33.74 -9.15
C LEU A 9 20.07 33.83 -9.87
N ALA A 10 21.17 33.98 -9.14
CA ALA A 10 22.53 33.95 -9.68
C ALA A 10 22.94 32.53 -10.09
N TRP A 11 22.46 31.49 -9.41
CA TRP A 11 22.59 30.10 -9.85
C TRP A 11 21.89 29.85 -11.22
N PHE A 12 20.85 30.62 -11.55
CA PHE A 12 20.20 30.63 -12.87
C PHE A 12 20.98 31.41 -13.94
N LYS A 13 21.88 32.35 -13.59
CA LYS A 13 22.73 33.08 -14.56
C LYS A 13 23.69 32.16 -15.34
N SER A 14 23.90 30.91 -14.90
CA SER A 14 24.75 29.92 -15.58
C SER A 14 24.05 29.01 -16.60
N ALA A 15 22.78 29.25 -16.93
CA ALA A 15 22.09 28.60 -18.05
C ALA A 15 22.23 29.43 -19.36
N PRO A 16 22.29 28.80 -20.55
CA PRO A 16 22.89 29.39 -21.76
C PRO A 16 22.18 30.65 -22.28
N ALA A 17 22.94 31.46 -23.01
CA ALA A 17 22.80 32.89 -23.30
C ALA A 17 21.49 33.43 -23.94
N GLY A 18 20.41 32.64 -24.01
CA GLY A 18 19.08 33.10 -24.48
C GLY A 18 18.19 33.72 -23.38
N TRP A 19 18.58 33.66 -22.10
CA TRP A 19 17.77 34.08 -20.94
C TRP A 19 18.27 35.38 -20.26
N ILE A 20 19.20 36.10 -20.90
CA ILE A 20 19.87 37.30 -20.34
C ILE A 20 19.17 38.61 -20.75
N ALA A 21 18.06 38.54 -21.49
CA ALA A 21 17.23 39.71 -21.82
C ALA A 21 16.31 40.11 -20.64
N SER A 22 16.87 40.92 -19.74
CA SER A 22 16.22 41.74 -18.69
C SER A 22 15.72 41.01 -17.43
N GLY A 23 16.44 41.21 -16.31
CA GLY A 23 16.01 40.73 -14.99
C GLY A 23 14.61 41.20 -14.54
N LYS A 24 14.07 42.29 -15.13
CA LYS A 24 12.70 42.73 -14.89
C LYS A 24 11.64 41.78 -15.48
N GLN A 25 11.87 41.20 -16.66
CA GLN A 25 10.96 40.20 -17.23
C GLN A 25 10.94 38.93 -16.38
N ASN A 26 12.09 38.50 -15.87
CA ASN A 26 12.18 37.33 -14.98
C ASN A 26 11.44 37.53 -13.65
N LEU A 27 11.49 38.75 -13.08
CA LEU A 27 10.77 39.09 -11.84
C LEU A 27 9.25 39.21 -12.05
N ALA A 28 8.81 39.74 -13.19
CA ALA A 28 7.38 39.77 -13.54
C ALA A 28 6.81 38.35 -13.73
N SER A 29 7.54 37.47 -14.43
CA SER A 29 7.16 36.06 -14.58
C SER A 29 7.14 35.30 -13.25
N ALA A 30 8.08 35.61 -12.35
CA ALA A 30 8.08 35.03 -11.00
C ALA A 30 6.86 35.49 -10.17
N ALA A 31 6.51 36.78 -10.26
CA ALA A 31 5.31 37.32 -9.61
C ALA A 31 4.02 36.68 -10.12
N GLU A 32 3.92 36.50 -11.44
CA GLU A 32 2.78 35.82 -12.08
C GLU A 32 2.68 34.35 -11.62
N TRP A 33 3.80 33.62 -11.60
CA TRP A 33 3.82 32.23 -11.12
C TRP A 33 3.40 32.12 -9.64
N ILE A 34 3.95 32.97 -8.76
CA ILE A 34 3.57 33.00 -7.34
C ILE A 34 2.07 33.27 -7.20
N TRP A 35 1.55 34.21 -7.98
CA TRP A 35 0.12 34.52 -7.98
C TRP A 35 -0.73 33.33 -8.39
N VAL A 36 -0.39 32.63 -9.47
CA VAL A 36 -1.09 31.41 -9.93
C VAL A 36 -1.09 30.34 -8.84
N VAL A 37 0.03 30.12 -8.15
CA VAL A 37 0.12 29.09 -7.09
C VAL A 37 -0.69 29.47 -5.85
N ILE A 38 -0.64 30.75 -5.42
CA ILE A 38 -1.45 31.25 -4.30
C ILE A 38 -2.94 31.13 -4.62
N GLN A 39 -3.31 31.36 -5.90
CA GLN A 39 -4.67 31.14 -6.38
C GLN A 39 -5.02 29.64 -6.48
N GLY A 40 -4.07 28.76 -6.76
CA GLY A 40 -4.24 27.30 -6.78
C GLY A 40 -4.94 26.73 -8.01
N ASP A 41 -5.08 27.52 -9.09
CA ASP A 41 -5.79 27.20 -10.34
C ASP A 41 -7.29 26.86 -10.17
N PHE A 42 -8.14 27.88 -10.25
CA PHE A 42 -9.61 27.78 -10.15
C PHE A 42 -10.24 27.32 -11.49
N ALA A 43 -10.02 26.05 -11.87
CA ALA A 43 -10.79 25.37 -12.91
C ALA A 43 -11.09 23.92 -12.50
N GLU A 44 -12.36 23.54 -12.54
CA GLU A 44 -12.78 22.14 -12.63
C GLU A 44 -12.34 21.60 -14.01
N GLU A 45 -11.07 21.29 -14.19
CA GLU A 45 -10.51 20.31 -15.14
C GLU A 45 -8.98 20.41 -15.12
N GLN A 46 -8.33 19.42 -14.50
CA GLN A 46 -6.87 19.27 -14.59
C GLN A 46 -6.51 18.63 -15.94
N SER A 47 -5.86 19.36 -16.84
CA SER A 47 -5.15 18.73 -17.96
C SER A 47 -3.74 18.33 -17.51
N THR A 48 -3.40 17.07 -17.76
CA THR A 48 -2.21 16.33 -17.33
C THR A 48 -0.87 16.92 -17.80
N GLY A 49 -0.86 18.00 -18.60
CA GLY A 49 0.34 18.64 -19.15
C GLY A 49 1.09 19.59 -18.21
N GLN A 50 0.47 20.10 -17.14
CA GLN A 50 1.13 21.01 -16.18
C GLN A 50 1.74 20.29 -14.96
N ALA A 51 1.56 18.96 -14.86
CA ALA A 51 2.12 18.14 -13.79
C ALA A 51 3.63 17.84 -13.97
N VAL A 52 4.22 18.12 -15.13
CA VAL A 52 5.63 17.80 -15.45
C VAL A 52 6.59 18.96 -15.12
N THR A 53 6.11 20.21 -15.04
CA THR A 53 6.93 21.36 -14.64
C THR A 53 7.15 21.41 -13.11
N GLY A 54 6.33 20.72 -12.32
CA GLY A 54 6.41 20.71 -10.86
C GLY A 54 7.63 20.00 -10.26
N THR A 55 8.28 19.12 -11.03
CA THR A 55 9.41 18.32 -10.52
C THR A 55 10.74 19.08 -10.54
N VAL A 56 10.96 19.95 -11.53
CA VAL A 56 12.18 20.77 -11.66
C VAL A 56 12.16 21.98 -10.69
N ILE A 57 10.97 22.39 -10.23
CA ILE A 57 10.76 23.57 -9.37
C ILE A 57 10.96 23.26 -7.88
N SER A 58 10.93 21.99 -7.47
CA SER A 58 11.08 21.57 -6.06
C SER A 58 12.46 21.82 -5.43
N MET A 59 13.43 22.32 -6.21
CA MET A 59 14.79 22.66 -5.75
C MET A 59 14.95 24.14 -5.36
N ILE A 60 13.88 24.94 -5.44
CA ILE A 60 13.87 26.35 -5.06
C ILE A 60 13.61 26.47 -3.54
N PRO A 61 14.48 27.13 -2.75
CA PRO A 61 14.11 27.61 -1.42
C PRO A 61 12.77 28.35 -1.53
N PHE A 62 11.86 28.30 -0.55
CA PHE A 62 10.52 28.96 -0.56
C PHE A 62 9.31 28.15 -1.08
N VAL A 63 9.47 27.02 -1.78
CA VAL A 63 8.32 26.24 -2.31
C VAL A 63 7.37 25.74 -1.22
N ASP A 64 7.91 25.27 -0.09
CA ASP A 64 7.12 24.82 1.06
C ASP A 64 6.27 25.97 1.65
N GLN A 65 6.83 27.18 1.71
CA GLN A 65 6.14 28.35 2.25
C GLN A 65 4.97 28.77 1.34
N ILE A 66 5.16 28.74 0.02
CA ILE A 66 4.09 29.04 -0.93
C ILE A 66 2.95 28.01 -0.83
N CYS A 67 3.30 26.74 -0.63
CA CYS A 67 2.31 25.68 -0.44
C CYS A 67 1.51 25.86 0.86
N ASP A 68 2.16 26.27 1.96
CA ASP A 68 1.50 26.59 3.23
C ASP A 68 0.60 27.84 3.09
N VAL A 69 1.05 28.87 2.36
CA VAL A 69 0.25 30.07 2.01
C VAL A 69 -0.99 29.68 1.23
N ARG A 70 -0.86 28.89 0.17
CA ARG A 70 -1.99 28.43 -0.65
C ARG A 70 -3.04 27.70 0.18
N ASP A 71 -2.62 26.75 1.02
CA ASP A 71 -3.53 25.97 1.87
C ASP A 71 -4.27 26.87 2.88
N VAL A 72 -3.59 27.85 3.50
CA VAL A 72 -4.23 28.81 4.42
C VAL A 72 -5.17 29.76 3.68
N VAL A 73 -4.75 30.28 2.52
CA VAL A 73 -5.58 31.15 1.65
C VAL A 73 -6.88 30.46 1.26
N ALA A 74 -6.84 29.18 0.88
CA ALA A 74 -8.04 28.42 0.51
C ALA A 74 -9.05 28.32 1.67
N ASN A 75 -8.57 28.01 2.89
CA ASN A 75 -9.42 27.97 4.09
C ASN A 75 -9.98 29.36 4.43
N CYS A 76 -9.14 30.39 4.36
CA CYS A 76 -9.54 31.77 4.59
C CYS A 76 -10.65 32.22 3.63
N ARG A 77 -10.56 31.88 2.33
CA ARG A 77 -11.62 32.22 1.38
C ARG A 77 -12.95 31.55 1.71
N LYS A 78 -12.91 30.28 2.15
CA LYS A 78 -14.11 29.59 2.62
C LYS A 78 -14.72 30.30 3.83
N ILE A 79 -13.90 30.69 4.81
CA ILE A 79 -14.34 31.47 5.97
C ILE A 79 -14.88 32.85 5.54
N ASN A 80 -14.29 33.50 4.53
CA ASN A 80 -14.76 34.79 4.06
C ASN A 80 -16.16 34.70 3.41
N SER A 81 -16.51 33.58 2.78
CA SER A 81 -17.85 33.34 2.24
C SER A 81 -18.93 33.19 3.32
N ASP A 82 -18.59 32.58 4.46
CA ASP A 82 -19.46 32.47 5.63
C ASP A 82 -18.59 32.39 6.89
N SER A 83 -18.38 33.55 7.52
CA SER A 83 -17.51 33.66 8.70
C SER A 83 -18.11 33.06 9.98
N SER A 84 -19.41 32.70 9.93
CA SER A 84 -20.11 31.99 10.99
C SER A 84 -19.96 30.47 10.89
N ASP A 85 -19.44 29.97 9.76
CA ASP A 85 -19.26 28.55 9.52
C ASP A 85 -18.16 27.96 10.41
N LYS A 86 -18.59 27.41 11.55
CA LYS A 86 -17.74 26.69 12.51
C LYS A 86 -16.83 25.66 11.85
N TRP A 87 -17.32 24.96 10.83
CA TRP A 87 -16.59 23.89 10.16
C TRP A 87 -15.46 24.43 9.28
N ALA A 88 -15.65 25.59 8.64
CA ALA A 88 -14.58 26.27 7.93
C ALA A 88 -13.43 26.68 8.87
N TRP A 89 -13.74 27.11 10.10
CA TRP A 89 -12.73 27.39 11.13
C TRP A 89 -12.02 26.12 11.62
N ILE A 90 -12.74 25.01 11.79
CA ILE A 90 -12.13 23.71 12.15
C ILE A 90 -11.16 23.24 11.05
N ALA A 91 -11.52 23.39 9.77
CA ALA A 91 -10.64 23.07 8.65
C ALA A 91 -9.36 23.93 8.64
N LEU A 92 -9.48 25.22 8.99
CA LEU A 92 -8.32 26.10 9.19
C LEU A 92 -7.43 25.60 10.32
N VAL A 93 -7.99 25.24 11.48
CA VAL A 93 -7.20 24.69 12.61
C VAL A 93 -6.43 23.44 12.20
N LEU A 94 -7.09 22.48 11.53
CA LEU A 94 -6.44 21.26 11.04
C LEU A 94 -5.34 21.55 10.00
N THR A 95 -5.45 22.66 9.26
CA THR A 95 -4.41 23.13 8.34
C THR A 95 -3.21 23.67 9.09
N LEU A 96 -3.45 24.54 10.09
CA LEU A 96 -2.40 25.18 10.88
C LEU A 96 -1.62 24.18 11.76
N ILE A 97 -2.27 23.12 12.23
CA ILE A 97 -1.58 22.02 12.94
C ILE A 97 -0.45 21.43 12.08
N GLY A 98 -0.63 21.35 10.76
CA GLY A 98 0.40 20.86 9.84
C GLY A 98 1.67 21.72 9.80
N LEU A 99 1.63 22.94 10.34
CA LEU A 99 2.74 23.90 10.37
C LEU A 99 3.54 23.85 11.68
N PHE A 100 3.10 23.06 12.66
CA PHE A 100 3.76 23.01 13.96
C PHE A 100 5.17 22.39 13.81
N PRO A 101 6.24 23.07 14.26
CA PRO A 101 7.62 22.63 14.10
C PRO A 101 7.99 21.45 15.01
N VAL A 102 7.09 21.07 15.92
CA VAL A 102 7.29 20.04 16.95
C VAL A 102 7.43 18.64 16.34
N LEU A 103 6.97 18.47 15.11
CA LEU A 103 7.09 17.21 14.37
C LEU A 103 8.38 17.24 13.54
N GLY A 104 9.38 16.45 13.90
CA GLY A 104 10.51 16.18 12.99
C GLY A 104 9.98 15.72 11.62
N SER A 105 10.71 15.98 10.52
CA SER A 105 10.20 15.86 9.15
C SER A 105 9.50 14.52 8.84
N LEU A 106 10.00 13.43 9.41
CA LEU A 106 9.38 12.10 9.31
C LEU A 106 8.00 12.01 9.99
N ALA A 107 7.88 12.54 11.21
CA ALA A 107 6.62 12.58 11.96
C ALA A 107 5.62 13.52 11.27
N LYS A 108 6.12 14.64 10.76
CA LYS A 108 5.34 15.62 9.99
C LYS A 108 4.73 14.97 8.75
N GLY A 109 5.52 14.19 8.00
CA GLY A 109 5.04 13.43 6.84
C GLY A 109 3.89 12.48 7.19
N CYS A 110 4.04 11.72 8.29
CA CYS A 110 3.02 10.75 8.73
C CYS A 110 1.74 11.45 9.25
N CYS A 111 1.87 12.47 10.10
CA CYS A 111 0.73 13.17 10.68
C CYS A 111 -0.04 14.01 9.63
N LYS A 112 0.67 14.58 8.63
CA LYS A 112 0.07 15.36 7.55
C LYS A 112 -0.96 14.56 6.77
N ILE A 113 -0.73 13.26 6.57
CA ILE A 113 -1.73 12.36 5.95
C ILE A 113 -3.01 12.36 6.79
N MET A 114 -2.90 12.05 8.09
CA MET A 114 -4.07 11.95 8.97
C MET A 114 -4.85 13.26 9.06
N PHE A 115 -4.16 14.39 9.18
CA PHE A 115 -4.81 15.71 9.25
C PHE A 115 -5.44 16.12 7.91
N ALA A 116 -4.84 15.74 6.78
CA ALA A 116 -5.44 15.96 5.47
C ALA A 116 -6.78 15.23 5.32
N TYR A 117 -6.88 13.99 5.80
CA TYR A 117 -8.15 13.25 5.81
C TYR A 117 -9.17 13.81 6.82
N GLY A 118 -8.70 14.32 7.97
CA GLY A 118 -9.53 15.12 8.87
C GLY A 118 -10.16 16.32 8.16
N ARG A 119 -9.35 17.13 7.46
CA ARG A 119 -9.84 18.28 6.65
C ARG A 119 -10.81 17.85 5.57
N LYS A 120 -10.51 16.77 4.85
CA LYS A 120 -11.36 16.24 3.78
C LYS A 120 -12.75 15.87 4.29
N SER A 121 -12.85 15.33 5.51
CA SER A 121 -14.14 15.03 6.14
C SER A 121 -14.98 16.29 6.37
N VAL A 122 -14.36 17.39 6.81
CA VAL A 122 -15.05 18.66 7.07
C VAL A 122 -15.68 19.24 5.80
N PHE A 123 -15.03 19.07 4.65
CA PHE A 123 -15.53 19.58 3.37
C PHE A 123 -16.51 18.65 2.65
N ARG A 124 -16.45 17.33 2.90
CA ARG A 124 -17.26 16.33 2.18
C ARG A 124 -18.46 15.84 2.95
N VAL A 125 -18.50 16.05 4.26
CA VAL A 125 -19.62 15.66 5.11
C VAL A 125 -20.53 16.86 5.34
N GLY A 126 -21.85 16.63 5.35
CA GLY A 126 -22.82 17.68 5.66
C GLY A 126 -22.67 18.20 7.10
N LYS A 127 -22.85 19.51 7.29
CA LYS A 127 -22.72 20.20 8.59
C LYS A 127 -23.48 19.51 9.73
N VAL A 128 -24.71 19.06 9.47
CA VAL A 128 -25.58 18.37 10.45
C VAL A 128 -24.91 17.11 11.03
N ALA A 129 -24.27 16.30 10.19
CA ALA A 129 -23.60 15.08 10.65
C ALA A 129 -22.34 15.42 11.47
N LEU A 130 -21.60 16.46 11.08
CA LEU A 130 -20.44 16.93 11.82
C LEU A 130 -20.83 17.50 13.20
N ASP A 131 -21.94 18.23 13.30
CA ASP A 131 -22.45 18.80 14.55
C ASP A 131 -22.94 17.72 15.54
N SER A 132 -23.44 16.59 15.03
CA SER A 132 -23.91 15.49 15.87
C SER A 132 -22.78 14.75 16.60
N ASP A 133 -21.71 14.37 15.87
CA ASP A 133 -20.48 13.80 16.42
C ASP A 133 -19.39 13.89 15.34
N PHE A 134 -18.50 14.87 15.49
CA PHE A 134 -17.41 15.12 14.54
C PHE A 134 -16.56 13.87 14.28
N TRP A 135 -16.30 13.07 15.32
CA TRP A 135 -15.51 11.86 15.15
C TRP A 135 -16.26 10.81 14.35
N LYS A 136 -17.52 10.55 14.67
CA LYS A 136 -18.32 9.55 13.95
C LYS A 136 -18.42 9.90 12.46
N ALA A 137 -18.62 11.18 12.16
CA ALA A 137 -18.68 11.71 10.80
C ALA A 137 -17.34 11.60 10.05
N SER A 138 -16.22 11.85 10.73
CA SER A 138 -14.88 11.82 10.12
C SER A 138 -14.22 10.45 10.13
N LYS A 139 -14.71 9.50 10.94
CA LYS A 139 -14.12 8.16 11.10
C LYS A 139 -13.86 7.46 9.76
N PRO A 140 -14.78 7.42 8.79
CA PRO A 140 -14.50 6.76 7.50
C PRO A 140 -13.29 7.35 6.77
N PHE A 141 -13.11 8.67 6.85
CA PHE A 141 -11.94 9.35 6.27
C PHE A 141 -10.67 9.04 7.04
N VAL A 142 -10.75 8.95 8.37
CA VAL A 142 -9.62 8.54 9.21
C VAL A 142 -9.19 7.12 8.86
N GLU A 143 -10.12 6.18 8.66
CA GLU A 143 -9.78 4.80 8.26
C GLU A 143 -9.07 4.78 6.89
N THR A 144 -9.57 5.50 5.88
CA THR A 144 -8.86 5.64 4.59
C THR A 144 -7.49 6.33 4.75
N GLY A 145 -7.39 7.26 5.70
CA GLY A 145 -6.13 7.89 6.10
C GLY A 145 -5.13 6.88 6.66
N ILE A 146 -5.58 5.95 7.51
CA ILE A 146 -4.77 4.85 8.07
C ILE A 146 -4.29 3.92 6.96
N GLU A 147 -5.12 3.57 5.98
CA GLU A 147 -4.70 2.77 4.81
C GLU A 147 -3.61 3.48 3.99
N THR A 148 -3.77 4.79 3.78
CA THR A 148 -2.76 5.61 3.08
C THR A 148 -1.47 5.69 3.89
N LEU A 149 -1.59 5.88 5.21
CA LEU A 149 -0.46 5.89 6.13
C LEU A 149 0.27 4.55 6.13
N ASN A 150 -0.45 3.43 6.12
CA ASN A 150 0.11 2.08 6.00
C ASN A 150 1.03 1.96 4.77
N ARG A 151 0.53 2.39 3.60
CA ARG A 151 1.32 2.41 2.37
C ARG A 151 2.56 3.30 2.50
N HIS A 152 2.42 4.47 3.13
CA HIS A 152 3.51 5.40 3.35
C HIS A 152 4.59 4.82 4.29
N LEU A 153 4.17 4.19 5.39
CA LEU A 153 5.04 3.50 6.36
C LEU A 153 5.83 2.35 5.73
N GLN A 154 5.28 1.70 4.70
CA GLN A 154 5.96 0.64 3.97
C GLN A 154 7.01 1.15 2.97
N SER A 155 7.05 2.45 2.67
CA SER A 155 8.02 3.00 1.73
C SER A 155 9.47 2.84 2.24
N PRO A 156 10.45 2.52 1.37
CA PRO A 156 11.83 2.29 1.79
C PRO A 156 12.45 3.48 2.53
N ALA A 157 12.13 4.71 2.12
CA ALA A 157 12.61 5.92 2.75
C ALA A 157 12.10 6.07 4.20
N VAL A 158 10.79 5.87 4.41
CA VAL A 158 10.17 5.95 5.74
C VAL A 158 10.67 4.83 6.65
N ARG A 159 10.80 3.60 6.14
CA ARG A 159 11.36 2.47 6.90
C ARG A 159 12.81 2.71 7.33
N ARG A 160 13.64 3.31 6.46
CA ARG A 160 15.00 3.72 6.84
C ARG A 160 14.98 4.79 7.93
N GLY A 161 14.11 5.81 7.78
CA GLY A 161 13.94 6.86 8.78
C GLY A 161 13.54 6.30 10.15
N LEU A 162 12.51 5.45 10.20
CA LEU A 162 12.02 4.84 11.44
C LEU A 162 13.09 3.97 12.13
N ARG A 163 13.88 3.21 11.35
CA ARG A 163 15.02 2.44 11.88
C ARG A 163 16.10 3.34 12.47
N ALA A 164 16.44 4.44 11.81
CA ALA A 164 17.46 5.37 12.29
C ALA A 164 17.08 5.99 13.64
N ILE A 165 15.80 6.26 13.86
CA ILE A 165 15.28 6.77 15.15
C ILE A 165 14.82 5.65 16.10
N LYS A 166 15.13 4.39 15.80
CA LYS A 166 14.81 3.20 16.61
C LYS A 166 13.32 3.07 16.99
N VAL A 167 12.42 3.48 16.10
CA VAL A 167 10.98 3.33 16.31
C VAL A 167 10.55 1.90 15.94
N ALA A 168 10.22 1.11 16.96
CA ALA A 168 9.75 -0.26 16.79
C ALA A 168 8.29 -0.33 16.36
N ASN A 169 7.41 0.46 16.99
CA ASN A 169 5.97 0.54 16.68
C ASN A 169 5.64 1.92 16.10
N PRO A 170 5.52 2.05 14.76
CA PRO A 170 5.28 3.34 14.11
C PRO A 170 3.96 3.98 14.53
N TYR A 171 2.93 3.18 14.81
CA TYR A 171 1.61 3.68 15.19
C TYR A 171 1.59 4.32 16.56
N HIS A 172 2.19 3.68 17.56
CA HIS A 172 2.37 4.26 18.90
C HIS A 172 3.24 5.51 18.85
N TRP A 173 4.29 5.51 18.02
CA TRP A 173 5.13 6.68 17.85
C TRP A 173 4.36 7.85 17.23
N ILE A 174 3.56 7.61 16.19
CA ILE A 174 2.70 8.64 15.58
C ILE A 174 1.63 9.10 16.57
N ALA A 175 0.99 8.19 17.32
CA ALA A 175 0.02 8.53 18.36
C ALA A 175 0.64 9.45 19.42
N GLY A 176 1.86 9.15 19.88
CA GLY A 176 2.62 10.02 20.77
C GLY A 176 2.87 11.41 20.17
N LYS A 177 3.14 11.49 18.86
CA LYS A 177 3.28 12.77 18.15
C LYS A 177 1.96 13.55 18.01
N VAL A 178 0.85 12.86 17.78
CA VAL A 178 -0.50 13.45 17.82
C VAL A 178 -0.81 13.98 19.23
N ARG A 179 -0.43 13.24 20.28
CA ARG A 179 -0.56 13.66 21.67
C ARG A 179 0.26 14.91 21.98
N GLU A 180 1.52 14.96 21.53
CA GLU A 180 2.39 16.14 21.68
C GLU A 180 1.80 17.39 20.99
N VAL A 181 1.25 17.21 19.78
CA VAL A 181 0.56 18.30 19.06
C VAL A 181 -0.65 18.78 19.85
N ASN A 182 -1.49 17.85 20.30
CA ASN A 182 -2.70 18.15 21.07
C ASN A 182 -2.37 18.88 22.38
N GLY A 183 -1.31 18.47 23.09
CA GLY A 183 -0.87 19.10 24.33
C GLY A 183 -0.34 20.53 24.17
N LYS A 184 0.13 20.89 22.97
CA LYS A 184 0.59 22.25 22.63
C LYS A 184 -0.48 23.07 21.89
N LEU A 185 -1.62 22.47 21.59
CA LEU A 185 -2.63 23.11 20.76
C LEU A 185 -3.39 24.17 21.57
N THR A 186 -2.97 25.43 21.41
CA THR A 186 -3.60 26.59 22.03
C THR A 186 -3.98 27.61 20.96
N VAL A 187 -4.90 28.53 21.28
CA VAL A 187 -5.25 29.66 20.40
C VAL A 187 -4.00 30.47 20.05
N THR A 188 -3.11 30.70 21.02
CA THR A 188 -1.87 31.45 20.82
C THR A 188 -0.92 30.76 19.83
N GLU A 189 -0.70 29.45 19.95
CA GLU A 189 0.19 28.74 19.01
C GLU A 189 -0.41 28.67 17.60
N LEU A 190 -1.73 28.49 17.48
CA LEU A 190 -2.42 28.52 16.19
C LEU A 190 -2.30 29.89 15.51
N ILE A 191 -2.43 30.96 16.29
CA ILE A 191 -2.22 32.32 15.83
C ILE A 191 -0.79 32.53 15.36
N ARG A 192 0.22 32.10 16.14
CA ARG A 192 1.62 32.19 15.73
C ARG A 192 1.91 31.41 14.45
N ALA A 193 1.32 30.22 14.30
CA ALA A 193 1.45 29.43 13.08
C ALA A 193 0.83 30.16 11.87
N PHE A 194 -0.34 30.77 12.04
CA PHE A 194 -0.96 31.58 11.01
C PHE A 194 -0.15 32.82 10.69
N ASP A 195 0.38 33.53 11.69
CA ASP A 195 1.16 34.76 11.51
C ASP A 195 2.40 34.51 10.65
N LYS A 196 3.09 33.37 10.83
CA LYS A 196 4.21 32.98 9.95
C LYS A 196 3.80 32.87 8.49
N VAL A 197 2.65 32.24 8.22
CA VAL A 197 2.13 32.11 6.86
C VAL A 197 1.63 33.45 6.33
N PHE A 198 1.06 34.27 7.20
CA PHE A 198 0.57 35.59 6.85
C PHE A 198 1.71 36.56 6.52
N GLU A 199 2.85 36.47 7.20
CA GLU A 199 4.08 37.17 6.84
C GLU A 199 4.61 36.74 5.48
N ALA A 200 4.65 35.43 5.20
CA ALA A 200 5.02 34.92 3.88
C ALA A 200 4.06 35.43 2.78
N LEU A 201 2.75 35.41 3.05
CA LEU A 201 1.75 35.98 2.13
C LEU A 201 1.98 37.47 1.90
N ARG A 202 2.24 38.27 2.95
CA ARG A 202 2.53 39.71 2.81
C ARG A 202 3.74 39.95 1.91
N TYR A 203 4.80 39.16 2.10
CA TYR A 203 5.98 39.20 1.25
C TYR A 203 5.64 38.89 -0.22
N PHE A 204 4.84 37.85 -0.48
CA PHE A 204 4.43 37.51 -1.85
C PHE A 204 3.52 38.58 -2.47
N VAL A 205 2.61 39.17 -1.69
CA VAL A 205 1.73 40.25 -2.16
C VAL A 205 2.55 41.51 -2.50
N ASP A 206 3.54 41.88 -1.68
CA ASP A 206 4.46 42.99 -1.97
C ASP A 206 5.23 42.74 -3.29
N LEU A 207 5.71 41.53 -3.50
CA LEU A 207 6.40 41.14 -4.74
C LEU A 207 5.46 41.25 -5.96
N ILE A 208 4.21 40.78 -5.84
CA ILE A 208 3.19 40.91 -6.90
C ILE A 208 2.83 42.37 -7.16
N GLN A 209 2.75 43.19 -6.12
CA GLN A 209 2.45 44.62 -6.27
C GLN A 209 3.58 45.39 -6.96
N ARG A 210 4.84 44.99 -6.73
CA ARG A 210 6.01 45.64 -7.34
C ARG A 210 6.26 45.20 -8.79
N TRP A 211 6.01 43.93 -9.11
CA TRP A 211 6.46 43.35 -10.38
C TRP A 211 5.34 42.73 -11.23
N GLY A 212 4.14 42.58 -10.70
CA GLY A 212 2.98 42.07 -11.43
C GLY A 212 2.23 43.15 -12.21
N THR A 213 1.20 42.75 -12.94
CA THR A 213 0.28 43.68 -13.62
C THR A 213 -0.59 44.42 -12.61
N ALA A 214 -1.10 45.60 -12.99
CA ALA A 214 -2.00 46.39 -12.12
C ALA A 214 -3.24 45.59 -11.65
N ALA A 215 -3.76 44.70 -12.50
CA ALA A 215 -4.87 43.81 -12.16
C ALA A 215 -4.47 42.77 -11.10
N MET A 216 -3.28 42.16 -11.21
CA MET A 216 -2.76 41.22 -10.21
C MET A 216 -2.49 41.92 -8.88
N ALA A 217 -1.84 43.09 -8.90
CA ALA A 217 -1.55 43.90 -7.72
C ALA A 217 -2.82 44.26 -6.94
N SER A 218 -3.89 44.64 -7.65
CA SER A 218 -5.19 44.96 -7.05
C SER A 218 -5.82 43.74 -6.39
N ARG A 219 -5.90 42.60 -7.09
CA ARG A 219 -6.47 41.35 -6.56
C ARG A 219 -5.65 40.79 -5.39
N ALA A 220 -4.32 40.89 -5.44
CA ALA A 220 -3.45 40.47 -4.35
C ALA A 220 -3.65 41.34 -3.10
N GLY A 221 -3.84 42.65 -3.28
CA GLY A 221 -4.21 43.57 -2.20
C GLY A 221 -5.58 43.24 -1.58
N GLU A 222 -6.59 42.94 -2.39
CA GLU A 222 -7.91 42.49 -1.92
C GLU A 222 -7.83 41.18 -1.14
N LEU A 223 -7.07 40.21 -1.65
CA LEU A 223 -6.82 38.95 -0.96
C LEU A 223 -6.19 39.19 0.41
N LEU A 224 -5.15 40.03 0.47
CA LEU A 224 -4.48 40.38 1.73
C LEU A 224 -5.45 41.04 2.73
N LYS A 225 -6.31 41.95 2.27
CA LYS A 225 -7.37 42.56 3.12
C LYS A 225 -8.32 41.50 3.67
N SER A 226 -8.79 40.56 2.83
CA SER A 226 -9.71 39.50 3.28
C SER A 226 -9.11 38.60 4.36
N ILE A 227 -7.82 38.26 4.22
CA ILE A 227 -7.09 37.41 5.16
C ILE A 227 -6.75 38.18 6.44
N THR A 228 -6.50 39.49 6.34
CA THR A 228 -6.31 40.37 7.50
C THR A 228 -7.57 40.38 8.38
N ARG A 229 -8.76 40.53 7.78
CA ARG A 229 -10.04 40.45 8.50
C ARG A 229 -10.22 39.11 9.24
N ILE A 230 -9.86 38.01 8.60
CA ILE A 230 -9.94 36.67 9.22
C ILE A 230 -8.99 36.58 10.39
N ARG A 231 -7.76 37.09 10.25
CA ARG A 231 -6.76 37.11 11.31
C ARG A 231 -7.22 37.89 12.55
N GLU A 232 -7.94 38.98 12.36
CA GLU A 232 -8.56 39.76 13.45
C GLU A 232 -9.63 38.93 14.19
N MET A 233 -10.43 38.14 13.45
CA MET A 233 -11.47 37.29 14.02
C MET A 233 -10.94 36.02 14.72
N MET A 234 -9.72 35.59 14.41
CA MET A 234 -9.15 34.34 14.92
C MET A 234 -9.13 34.24 16.44
N ASN A 235 -8.79 35.32 17.15
CA ASN A 235 -8.73 35.32 18.62
C ASN A 235 -10.04 34.80 19.25
N LYS A 236 -11.18 35.24 18.70
CA LYS A 236 -12.50 34.83 19.17
C LYS A 236 -12.88 33.46 18.63
N ARG A 237 -12.81 33.28 17.31
CA ARG A 237 -13.34 32.09 16.63
C ARG A 237 -12.56 30.81 16.94
N LEU A 238 -11.25 30.90 17.11
CA LEU A 238 -10.44 29.73 17.45
C LEU A 238 -10.79 29.18 18.84
N GLY A 239 -11.11 30.04 19.81
CA GLY A 239 -11.54 29.62 21.14
C GLY A 239 -12.81 28.76 21.08
N GLU A 240 -13.75 29.10 20.20
CA GLU A 240 -15.04 28.40 20.02
C GLU A 240 -14.87 27.00 19.39
N VAL A 241 -13.85 26.80 18.56
CA VAL A 241 -13.68 25.57 17.76
C VAL A 241 -12.54 24.66 18.23
N LEU A 242 -11.74 25.08 19.20
CA LEU A 242 -10.59 24.33 19.68
C LEU A 242 -11.00 23.02 20.38
N ALA A 243 -12.06 23.06 21.19
CA ALA A 243 -12.49 21.90 21.96
C ALA A 243 -12.90 20.69 21.07
N PRO A 244 -13.72 20.86 20.01
CA PRO A 244 -13.98 19.79 19.04
C PRO A 244 -12.72 19.20 18.41
N VAL A 245 -11.73 20.03 18.07
CA VAL A 245 -10.47 19.56 17.47
C VAL A 245 -9.64 18.78 18.48
N ASN A 246 -9.51 19.26 19.71
CA ASN A 246 -8.81 18.56 20.79
C ASN A 246 -9.41 17.17 21.05
N GLN A 247 -10.74 17.08 21.09
CA GLN A 247 -11.43 15.80 21.26
C GLN A 247 -11.22 14.87 20.05
N TRP A 248 -11.24 15.43 18.84
CA TRP A 248 -10.97 14.67 17.63
C TRP A 248 -9.53 14.11 17.61
N LEU A 249 -8.53 14.93 17.97
CA LEU A 249 -7.13 14.49 18.08
C LEU A 249 -6.95 13.40 19.15
N LYS A 250 -7.63 13.49 20.30
CA LYS A 250 -7.63 12.42 21.32
C LYS A 250 -8.21 11.11 20.79
N LYS A 251 -9.32 11.17 20.04
CA LYS A 251 -9.92 9.97 19.44
C LYS A 251 -9.05 9.40 18.30
N LEU A 252 -8.40 10.26 17.51
CA LEU A 252 -7.42 9.87 16.49
C LEU A 252 -6.22 9.16 17.12
N GLU A 253 -5.64 9.76 18.17
CA GLU A 253 -4.55 9.18 18.97
C GLU A 253 -4.96 7.78 19.45
N ARG A 254 -6.12 7.65 20.10
CA ARG A 254 -6.60 6.36 20.58
C ARG A 254 -6.81 5.34 19.46
N ARG A 255 -7.31 5.77 18.30
CA ARG A 255 -7.50 4.89 17.14
C ARG A 255 -6.17 4.42 16.55
N LEU A 256 -5.15 5.28 16.52
CA LEU A 256 -3.79 4.93 16.10
C LEU A 256 -3.13 3.97 17.10
N GLU A 257 -3.31 4.19 18.41
CA GLU A 257 -2.87 3.22 19.43
C GLU A 257 -3.52 1.85 19.22
N ILE A 258 -4.84 1.80 18.99
CA ILE A 258 -5.54 0.54 18.69
C ILE A 258 -4.96 -0.11 17.43
N GLU A 259 -4.69 0.65 16.37
CA GLU A 259 -4.07 0.09 15.16
C GLU A 259 -2.69 -0.51 15.47
N GLY A 260 -1.89 0.20 16.26
CA GLY A 260 -0.62 -0.30 16.76
C GLY A 260 -0.79 -1.56 17.62
N ASP A 261 -1.71 -1.56 18.57
CA ASP A 261 -1.96 -2.70 19.45
C ASP A 261 -2.47 -3.91 18.67
N MET A 262 -3.28 -3.71 17.63
CA MET A 262 -3.74 -4.78 16.75
C MET A 262 -2.61 -5.36 15.90
N LEU A 263 -1.65 -4.54 15.48
CA LEU A 263 -0.45 -5.00 14.76
C LEU A 263 0.54 -5.76 15.64
N TYR A 264 0.57 -5.46 16.95
CA TYR A 264 1.46 -6.09 17.93
C TYR A 264 0.71 -6.90 18.98
N ARG A 265 -0.55 -7.28 18.69
CA ARG A 265 -1.37 -8.06 19.62
C ARG A 265 -0.72 -9.42 19.78
N ALA A 266 -0.06 -9.60 20.92
CA ALA A 266 0.22 -10.94 21.40
C ALA A 266 -1.15 -11.56 21.70
N ASN A 267 -1.51 -12.61 20.95
CA ASN A 267 -2.56 -13.51 21.39
C ASN A 267 -2.04 -14.16 22.67
N VAL A 268 -2.38 -13.59 23.82
CA VAL A 268 -2.31 -14.30 25.10
C VAL A 268 -3.31 -15.45 24.98
N ASP A 269 -2.80 -16.67 25.05
CA ASP A 269 -3.43 -17.96 24.69
C ASP A 269 -3.19 -18.47 23.26
N ALA A 270 -2.48 -17.72 22.40
CA ALA A 270 -1.78 -18.38 21.30
C ALA A 270 -0.56 -19.06 21.89
N VAL A 271 -0.60 -20.38 21.94
CA VAL A 271 0.63 -21.17 21.85
C VAL A 271 1.30 -20.69 20.57
N ASN A 272 2.33 -19.85 20.68
CA ASN A 272 3.13 -19.45 19.55
C ASN A 272 3.96 -20.68 19.22
N PRO A 273 3.58 -21.52 18.24
CA PRO A 273 4.26 -22.78 18.04
C PRO A 273 5.64 -22.36 17.54
N HIS A 274 6.68 -22.65 18.32
CA HIS A 274 8.07 -22.33 17.94
C HIS A 274 8.51 -23.04 16.64
N LYS A 275 7.59 -23.76 15.98
CA LYS A 275 7.76 -24.50 14.74
C LYS A 275 6.40 -24.66 14.03
N TYR A 276 6.36 -24.35 12.74
CA TYR A 276 5.23 -24.66 11.86
C TYR A 276 4.80 -26.12 12.05
N THR A 277 3.58 -26.31 12.54
CA THR A 277 3.01 -27.65 12.69
C THR A 277 2.14 -27.94 11.48
N TRP A 278 2.57 -28.88 10.64
CA TRP A 278 1.77 -29.37 9.54
C TRP A 278 0.44 -29.91 10.09
N LEU A 279 -0.66 -29.36 9.59
CA LEU A 279 -1.99 -29.87 9.88
C LEU A 279 -2.08 -31.30 9.36
N LYS A 280 -2.61 -32.24 10.13
CA LYS A 280 -2.88 -33.60 9.62
C LYS A 280 -4.23 -33.62 8.90
N PRO A 281 -4.46 -34.57 7.98
CA PRO A 281 -5.77 -34.71 7.32
C PRO A 281 -6.95 -34.73 8.29
N ASP A 282 -6.86 -35.49 9.40
CA ASP A 282 -7.94 -35.59 10.38
C ASP A 282 -8.15 -34.30 11.19
N ASP A 283 -7.10 -33.51 11.41
CA ASP A 283 -7.21 -32.19 12.05
C ASP A 283 -7.95 -31.19 11.13
N GLU A 284 -7.68 -31.25 9.83
CA GLU A 284 -8.41 -30.46 8.83
C GLU A 284 -9.90 -30.83 8.80
N VAL A 285 -10.23 -32.12 8.88
CA VAL A 285 -11.62 -32.58 8.97
C VAL A 285 -12.32 -32.00 10.19
N ALA A 286 -11.69 -32.07 11.35
CA ALA A 286 -12.27 -31.52 12.58
C ALA A 286 -12.55 -30.01 12.45
N LEU A 287 -11.67 -29.27 11.78
CA LEU A 287 -11.87 -27.85 11.50
C LEU A 287 -12.98 -27.60 10.48
N LEU A 288 -13.04 -28.40 9.41
CA LEU A 288 -14.10 -28.34 8.40
C LEU A 288 -15.48 -28.67 8.98
N ASP A 289 -15.57 -29.63 9.90
CA ASP A 289 -16.82 -30.00 10.57
C ASP A 289 -17.27 -28.91 11.53
N LYS A 290 -16.32 -28.29 12.25
CA LYS A 290 -16.62 -27.27 13.26
C LYS A 290 -16.99 -25.91 12.65
N HIS A 291 -16.28 -25.48 11.61
CA HIS A 291 -16.37 -24.12 11.08
C HIS A 291 -17.03 -24.05 9.70
N GLY A 292 -17.04 -25.15 8.95
CA GLY A 292 -17.38 -25.14 7.54
C GLY A 292 -16.34 -24.40 6.69
N ALA A 293 -16.40 -24.61 5.37
CA ALA A 293 -15.59 -23.87 4.40
C ALA A 293 -16.31 -23.83 3.05
N LYS A 294 -16.28 -22.68 2.37
CA LYS A 294 -16.96 -22.49 1.07
C LYS A 294 -16.25 -23.19 -0.09
N TRP A 295 -14.98 -23.53 0.10
CA TRP A 295 -14.12 -24.11 -0.93
C TRP A 295 -14.17 -25.64 -1.01
N VAL A 296 -14.91 -26.31 -0.11
CA VAL A 296 -15.07 -27.77 -0.07
C VAL A 296 -16.54 -28.15 0.06
N ASP A 297 -16.92 -29.26 -0.58
CA ASP A 297 -18.27 -29.79 -0.53
C ASP A 297 -18.32 -31.10 0.25
N LYS A 298 -19.38 -31.30 1.06
CA LYS A 298 -19.71 -32.61 1.62
C LYS A 298 -20.45 -33.43 0.55
N SER A 299 -19.73 -34.26 -0.20
CA SER A 299 -20.26 -34.94 -1.39
C SER A 299 -19.50 -36.22 -1.71
N LYS A 300 -20.13 -37.08 -2.53
CA LYS A 300 -19.45 -38.21 -3.20
C LYS A 300 -19.23 -37.97 -4.69
N ARG A 301 -19.77 -36.86 -5.22
CA ARG A 301 -19.68 -36.53 -6.64
C ARG A 301 -18.31 -35.93 -6.93
N LEU A 302 -17.66 -36.43 -7.98
CA LEU A 302 -16.43 -35.89 -8.54
C LEU A 302 -16.76 -35.25 -9.90
N PRO A 303 -16.98 -33.92 -9.97
CA PRO A 303 -17.27 -33.24 -11.23
C PRO A 303 -16.17 -33.44 -12.29
N TYR A 304 -14.91 -33.52 -11.85
CA TYR A 304 -13.74 -33.69 -12.70
C TYR A 304 -12.98 -34.95 -12.26
N LYS A 305 -13.38 -36.13 -12.79
CA LYS A 305 -12.79 -37.41 -12.35
C LYS A 305 -11.29 -37.49 -12.64
N PRO A 306 -10.45 -37.95 -11.68
CA PRO A 306 -9.04 -38.24 -11.91
C PRO A 306 -8.80 -39.18 -13.09
N LEU A 307 -7.70 -38.98 -13.82
CA LEU A 307 -7.19 -39.96 -14.78
C LEU A 307 -6.84 -41.27 -14.05
N GLY A 308 -7.28 -42.39 -14.60
CA GLY A 308 -7.01 -43.73 -14.06
C GLY A 308 -5.69 -44.31 -14.54
N ASP A 309 -5.27 -43.93 -15.74
CA ASP A 309 -4.08 -44.38 -16.44
C ASP A 309 -3.28 -43.23 -17.05
N PHE A 310 -2.04 -43.51 -17.41
CA PHE A 310 -1.13 -42.56 -18.04
C PHE A 310 -0.18 -43.28 -18.98
N THR A 311 -0.05 -42.74 -20.19
CA THR A 311 0.89 -43.21 -21.21
C THR A 311 1.96 -42.15 -21.40
N PRO A 312 3.24 -42.44 -21.10
CA PRO A 312 4.33 -41.51 -21.33
C PRO A 312 4.46 -41.10 -22.80
N VAL A 313 4.82 -39.84 -23.04
CA VAL A 313 5.11 -39.31 -24.37
C VAL A 313 6.58 -38.93 -24.42
N ALA A 314 7.28 -39.38 -25.47
CA ALA A 314 8.70 -39.14 -25.64
C ALA A 314 9.02 -37.63 -25.60
N ASN A 315 10.03 -37.23 -24.83
CA ASN A 315 10.46 -35.84 -24.56
C ASN A 315 9.57 -35.04 -23.59
N TRP A 316 8.46 -35.59 -23.09
CA TRP A 316 7.68 -34.98 -22.00
C TRP A 316 7.96 -35.68 -20.67
N PRO A 317 7.76 -34.98 -19.53
CA PRO A 317 7.90 -35.60 -18.22
C PRO A 317 7.04 -36.86 -18.07
N ASP A 318 7.63 -37.92 -17.53
CA ASP A 318 6.86 -39.12 -17.15
C ASP A 318 6.13 -38.83 -15.83
N LEU A 319 4.78 -38.79 -15.88
CA LEU A 319 3.92 -38.56 -14.72
C LEU A 319 3.62 -39.85 -13.94
N ASN A 320 4.23 -40.98 -14.31
CA ASN A 320 4.14 -42.22 -13.57
C ASN A 320 5.42 -43.08 -13.71
N PRO A 321 6.59 -42.55 -13.31
CA PRO A 321 7.85 -43.26 -13.50
C PRO A 321 7.90 -44.57 -12.70
N ILE A 322 8.60 -45.54 -13.27
CA ILE A 322 8.90 -46.82 -12.61
C ILE A 322 10.08 -46.61 -11.66
N LEU A 323 9.84 -46.83 -10.37
CA LEU A 323 10.80 -46.55 -9.30
C LEU A 323 11.38 -47.84 -8.72
N LYS A 324 12.63 -47.79 -8.26
CA LYS A 324 13.23 -48.88 -7.48
C LYS A 324 12.65 -48.91 -6.06
N PRO A 325 12.70 -50.06 -5.35
CA PRO A 325 12.26 -50.13 -3.96
C PRO A 325 12.94 -49.06 -3.08
N GLY A 326 12.13 -48.28 -2.37
CA GLY A 326 12.61 -47.20 -1.48
C GLY A 326 12.88 -45.85 -2.16
N GLU A 327 12.85 -45.78 -3.51
CA GLU A 327 12.99 -44.54 -4.26
C GLU A 327 11.70 -43.72 -4.21
N ARG A 328 11.84 -42.39 -4.17
CA ARG A 328 10.72 -41.44 -4.22
C ARG A 328 10.93 -40.50 -5.41
N HIS A 329 9.87 -40.28 -6.17
CA HIS A 329 9.90 -39.36 -7.29
C HIS A 329 8.72 -38.40 -7.21
N PRO A 330 8.93 -37.08 -7.39
CA PRO A 330 7.85 -36.09 -7.23
C PRO A 330 6.74 -36.25 -8.27
N LEU A 331 7.05 -36.83 -9.43
CA LEU A 331 6.05 -37.12 -10.48
C LEU A 331 5.36 -38.48 -10.34
N LYS A 332 5.65 -39.29 -9.32
CA LYS A 332 4.95 -40.58 -9.16
C LYS A 332 3.46 -40.33 -8.94
N ASP A 333 2.62 -40.97 -9.76
CA ASP A 333 1.16 -40.85 -9.77
C ASP A 333 0.62 -39.43 -10.02
N ALA A 334 1.45 -38.51 -10.50
CA ALA A 334 1.06 -37.11 -10.71
C ALA A 334 0.00 -36.96 -11.82
N TYR A 335 -0.14 -37.94 -12.71
CA TYR A 335 -1.19 -37.94 -13.73
C TYR A 335 -2.61 -37.90 -13.12
N ALA A 336 -2.80 -38.47 -11.92
CA ALA A 336 -4.09 -38.51 -11.23
C ALA A 336 -4.53 -37.12 -10.73
N THR A 337 -3.64 -36.11 -10.74
CA THR A 337 -4.04 -34.73 -10.44
C THR A 337 -4.84 -34.09 -11.58
N PHE A 338 -4.84 -34.70 -12.77
CA PHE A 338 -5.58 -34.21 -13.93
C PHE A 338 -6.89 -34.95 -14.14
N HIS A 339 -7.90 -34.22 -14.61
CA HIS A 339 -9.08 -34.81 -15.22
C HIS A 339 -8.82 -35.22 -16.67
N SER A 340 -8.05 -34.39 -17.38
CA SER A 340 -7.44 -34.68 -18.66
C SER A 340 -6.13 -33.93 -18.76
N ALA A 341 -5.15 -34.47 -19.48
CA ALA A 341 -3.83 -33.88 -19.61
C ALA A 341 -3.37 -33.98 -21.06
N LYS A 342 -2.74 -32.92 -21.56
CA LYS A 342 -2.08 -32.89 -22.87
C LYS A 342 -0.62 -32.48 -22.73
N PRO A 343 0.28 -33.07 -23.54
CA PRO A 343 1.66 -32.62 -23.61
C PRO A 343 1.71 -31.24 -24.29
N VAL A 344 2.41 -30.29 -23.69
CA VAL A 344 2.60 -28.93 -24.21
C VAL A 344 4.07 -28.51 -24.05
N THR A 345 4.59 -27.77 -25.01
CA THR A 345 5.86 -27.04 -24.86
C THR A 345 5.56 -25.58 -24.60
N ILE A 346 5.96 -25.08 -23.44
CA ILE A 346 5.84 -23.67 -23.08
C ILE A 346 6.99 -22.89 -23.76
N PRO A 347 6.70 -21.87 -24.58
CA PRO A 347 7.73 -21.13 -25.30
C PRO A 347 8.62 -20.30 -24.37
N PRO A 348 9.87 -20.01 -24.80
CA PRO A 348 10.74 -19.06 -24.10
C PRO A 348 10.08 -17.71 -23.81
N GLY A 349 10.36 -17.14 -22.65
CA GLY A 349 9.82 -15.85 -22.20
C GLY A 349 8.43 -15.92 -21.57
N GLU A 350 7.70 -17.03 -21.70
CA GLU A 350 6.41 -17.18 -21.01
C GLU A 350 6.60 -17.32 -19.49
N VAL A 351 5.66 -16.77 -18.72
CA VAL A 351 5.73 -16.71 -17.26
C VAL A 351 4.69 -17.61 -16.61
N LEU A 352 5.16 -18.62 -15.88
CA LEU A 352 4.35 -19.52 -15.08
C LEU A 352 4.24 -19.03 -13.64
N TYR A 353 3.14 -19.37 -12.97
CA TYR A 353 2.82 -18.96 -11.61
C TYR A 353 2.66 -20.18 -10.71
N ARG A 354 3.09 -20.06 -9.45
CA ARG A 354 2.89 -21.08 -8.41
C ARG A 354 2.53 -20.42 -7.11
N VAL A 355 1.42 -20.85 -6.50
CA VAL A 355 1.02 -20.45 -5.15
C VAL A 355 1.72 -21.35 -4.14
N VAL A 356 2.28 -20.75 -3.11
CA VAL A 356 3.07 -21.42 -2.07
C VAL A 356 2.74 -20.87 -0.69
N ASP A 357 3.06 -21.67 0.32
CA ASP A 357 3.19 -21.19 1.69
C ASP A 357 4.68 -20.99 2.05
N PRO A 358 5.00 -20.35 3.19
CA PRO A 358 6.39 -20.06 3.58
C PRO A 358 7.29 -21.30 3.71
N SER A 359 6.72 -22.49 3.96
CA SER A 359 7.45 -23.75 4.10
C SER A 359 7.57 -24.55 2.80
N SER A 360 6.74 -24.25 1.80
CA SER A 360 6.72 -24.93 0.51
C SER A 360 8.05 -24.81 -0.24
N ALA A 361 8.36 -25.78 -1.09
CA ALA A 361 9.45 -25.65 -2.06
C ALA A 361 8.99 -24.88 -3.31
N ASP A 362 9.85 -24.00 -3.80
CA ASP A 362 9.65 -23.16 -4.99
C ASP A 362 9.68 -23.97 -6.28
N ASN A 363 10.63 -24.90 -6.38
CA ASN A 363 10.90 -25.74 -7.54
C ASN A 363 10.18 -27.09 -7.45
N SER A 364 8.86 -27.09 -7.28
CA SER A 364 8.03 -28.31 -7.27
C SER A 364 7.14 -28.39 -8.50
N ILE A 365 6.29 -29.41 -8.62
CA ILE A 365 5.76 -29.88 -9.91
C ILE A 365 4.57 -29.09 -10.43
N CYS A 366 3.72 -28.54 -9.55
CA CYS A 366 2.45 -27.90 -9.93
C CYS A 366 2.60 -26.40 -10.19
N TRP A 367 2.18 -25.95 -11.37
CA TRP A 367 2.22 -24.56 -11.82
C TRP A 367 0.90 -24.21 -12.52
N MET A 368 0.74 -22.95 -12.89
CA MET A 368 -0.38 -22.49 -13.72
C MET A 368 0.11 -21.37 -14.64
N ARG A 369 -0.62 -21.16 -15.74
CA ARG A 369 -0.37 -19.98 -16.58
C ARG A 369 -0.86 -18.71 -15.90
N LYS A 370 -0.35 -17.56 -16.36
CA LYS A 370 -0.74 -16.24 -15.86
C LYS A 370 -2.24 -16.01 -15.92
N GLU A 371 -2.90 -16.45 -16.99
CA GLU A 371 -4.33 -16.25 -17.22
C GLU A 371 -5.17 -16.98 -16.17
N GLU A 372 -4.73 -18.18 -15.74
CA GLU A 372 -5.42 -18.92 -14.68
C GLU A 372 -5.19 -18.29 -13.31
N PHE A 373 -3.96 -17.83 -13.03
CA PHE A 373 -3.67 -17.11 -11.79
C PHE A 373 -4.52 -15.83 -11.65
N LEU A 374 -4.65 -15.05 -12.73
CA LEU A 374 -5.45 -13.81 -12.74
C LEU A 374 -6.96 -14.05 -12.58
N LYS A 375 -7.46 -15.27 -12.81
CA LYS A 375 -8.87 -15.63 -12.54
C LYS A 375 -9.14 -15.87 -11.05
N LEU A 376 -8.11 -16.03 -10.22
CA LEU A 376 -8.24 -16.29 -8.78
C LEU A 376 -8.49 -14.97 -8.04
N LYS A 377 -9.63 -14.88 -7.33
CA LYS A 377 -9.98 -13.69 -6.54
C LYS A 377 -9.66 -13.87 -5.05
N SER A 378 -9.47 -15.11 -4.62
CA SER A 378 -9.30 -15.48 -3.22
C SER A 378 -8.56 -16.81 -3.05
N ARG A 379 -8.10 -17.08 -1.83
CA ARG A 379 -7.59 -18.40 -1.43
C ARG A 379 -8.63 -19.51 -1.64
N GLU A 380 -9.91 -19.20 -1.41
CA GLU A 380 -11.01 -20.16 -1.50
C GLU A 380 -11.19 -20.62 -2.95
N ASP A 381 -11.14 -19.67 -3.90
CA ASP A 381 -11.18 -19.97 -5.33
C ASP A 381 -10.03 -20.87 -5.76
N TRP A 382 -8.83 -20.58 -5.25
CA TRP A 382 -7.64 -21.37 -5.55
C TRP A 382 -7.79 -22.80 -5.05
N ARG A 383 -8.13 -22.98 -3.76
CA ARG A 383 -8.35 -24.31 -3.16
C ARG A 383 -9.41 -25.10 -3.91
N ARG A 384 -10.55 -24.46 -4.19
CA ARG A 384 -11.70 -25.10 -4.83
C ARG A 384 -11.36 -25.53 -6.25
N ARG A 385 -10.80 -24.63 -7.07
CA ARG A 385 -10.61 -24.85 -8.52
C ARG A 385 -9.34 -25.60 -8.88
N PHE A 386 -8.26 -25.47 -8.10
CA PHE A 386 -7.03 -26.25 -8.27
C PHE A 386 -6.98 -27.49 -7.38
N ALA A 387 -8.03 -27.74 -6.59
CA ALA A 387 -8.17 -28.89 -5.71
C ALA A 387 -6.98 -29.09 -4.75
N VAL A 388 -6.63 -28.03 -4.01
CA VAL A 388 -5.51 -28.04 -3.05
C VAL A 388 -6.02 -28.00 -1.60
N TRP A 389 -5.80 -29.09 -0.87
CA TRP A 389 -6.15 -29.18 0.55
C TRP A 389 -5.30 -28.27 1.44
N ARG A 390 -5.84 -27.88 2.60
CA ARG A 390 -5.14 -27.02 3.55
C ARG A 390 -3.93 -27.71 4.18
N HIS A 391 -4.01 -29.01 4.44
CA HIS A 391 -2.90 -29.80 4.97
C HIS A 391 -1.80 -30.09 3.94
N TRP A 392 -2.04 -29.87 2.64
CA TRP A 392 -1.01 -29.99 1.59
C TRP A 392 -0.22 -28.71 1.41
N ASN A 393 -0.93 -27.59 1.40
CA ASN A 393 -0.35 -26.27 1.21
C ASN A 393 -1.27 -25.27 1.89
N ARG A 394 -0.67 -24.37 2.67
CA ARG A 394 -1.39 -23.25 3.24
C ARG A 394 -1.70 -22.25 2.12
N ASN A 395 -1.03 -21.12 2.02
CA ASN A 395 -1.05 -20.15 0.92
C ASN A 395 -0.27 -18.91 1.40
N GLY A 396 -0.49 -17.78 0.73
CA GLY A 396 -0.10 -16.44 1.17
C GLY A 396 1.03 -15.85 0.32
N GLU A 397 1.75 -16.70 -0.40
CA GLU A 397 2.84 -16.32 -1.27
C GLU A 397 2.64 -16.92 -2.67
N TYR A 398 3.23 -16.29 -3.66
CA TYR A 398 3.40 -16.87 -4.98
C TYR A 398 4.78 -16.52 -5.53
N LEU A 399 5.23 -17.31 -6.47
CA LEU A 399 6.41 -16.99 -7.27
C LEU A 399 6.10 -17.26 -8.73
N THR A 400 6.99 -16.76 -9.58
CA THR A 400 6.89 -16.96 -11.02
C THR A 400 8.15 -17.61 -11.57
N TYR A 401 7.99 -18.34 -12.66
CA TYR A 401 9.09 -18.91 -13.43
C TYR A 401 9.00 -18.39 -14.87
N THR A 402 10.05 -17.74 -15.34
CA THR A 402 10.13 -17.28 -16.73
C THR A 402 10.89 -18.31 -17.55
N VAL A 403 10.27 -18.90 -18.56
CA VAL A 403 10.92 -19.94 -19.37
C VAL A 403 12.19 -19.36 -20.05
N PRO A 404 13.39 -19.92 -19.80
CA PRO A 404 14.63 -19.42 -20.38
C PRO A 404 14.67 -19.52 -21.91
N PRO A 405 15.55 -18.75 -22.59
CA PRO A 405 15.84 -18.94 -24.01
C PRO A 405 16.23 -20.38 -24.33
N GLY A 406 15.76 -20.91 -25.48
CA GLY A 406 16.08 -22.26 -25.93
C GLY A 406 14.88 -22.99 -26.53
N ALA A 407 14.82 -24.31 -26.33
CA ALA A 407 13.78 -25.18 -26.89
C ALA A 407 12.39 -25.04 -26.24
N GLY A 408 12.26 -24.24 -25.18
CA GLY A 408 11.06 -24.16 -24.35
C GLY A 408 11.04 -25.22 -23.23
N LEU A 409 9.93 -25.28 -22.50
CA LEU A 409 9.75 -26.18 -21.36
C LEU A 409 8.61 -27.17 -21.64
N ASN A 410 8.93 -28.46 -21.71
CA ASN A 410 7.95 -29.52 -21.91
C ASN A 410 7.22 -29.84 -20.59
N VAL A 411 5.90 -29.73 -20.62
CA VAL A 411 5.01 -29.89 -19.47
C VAL A 411 3.73 -30.62 -19.85
N TRP A 412 2.99 -31.08 -18.85
CA TRP A 412 1.61 -31.51 -19.00
C TRP A 412 0.66 -30.40 -18.56
N GLU A 413 -0.38 -30.14 -19.36
CA GLU A 413 -1.36 -29.11 -19.07
C GLU A 413 -2.79 -29.65 -19.20
N GLY A 414 -3.69 -29.23 -18.30
CA GLY A 414 -5.09 -29.61 -18.35
C GLY A 414 -5.85 -29.34 -17.06
N PRO A 415 -7.18 -29.59 -17.03
CA PRO A 415 -8.02 -29.32 -15.87
C PRO A 415 -7.64 -30.20 -14.67
N ALA A 416 -7.57 -29.59 -13.49
CA ALA A 416 -7.37 -30.30 -12.23
C ALA A 416 -8.52 -31.27 -11.93
N ALA A 417 -8.18 -32.48 -11.51
CA ALA A 417 -9.15 -33.44 -11.03
C ALA A 417 -9.70 -33.03 -9.66
N SER A 418 -10.95 -33.41 -9.41
CA SER A 418 -11.56 -33.36 -8.09
C SER A 418 -10.74 -34.21 -7.11
N GLN A 419 -10.51 -33.69 -5.91
CA GLN A 419 -9.77 -34.38 -4.86
C GLN A 419 -10.71 -34.81 -3.74
N THR A 420 -10.49 -36.02 -3.23
CA THR A 420 -11.23 -36.55 -2.07
C THR A 420 -10.30 -36.62 -0.87
N LEU A 421 -10.87 -36.41 0.31
CA LEU A 421 -10.14 -36.67 1.54
C LEU A 421 -10.43 -38.10 2.00
N LYS A 422 -9.41 -38.96 2.02
CA LYS A 422 -9.56 -40.40 2.29
C LYS A 422 -10.26 -40.64 3.63
N GLY A 423 -11.33 -41.44 3.61
CA GLY A 423 -12.10 -41.78 4.82
C GLY A 423 -13.15 -40.75 5.24
N HIS A 424 -13.24 -39.62 4.53
CA HIS A 424 -14.08 -38.49 4.90
C HIS A 424 -14.98 -38.04 3.74
N PRO A 425 -16.16 -37.43 4.00
CA PRO A 425 -17.13 -37.11 2.97
C PRO A 425 -16.83 -35.78 2.24
N TYR A 426 -15.56 -35.36 2.16
CA TYR A 426 -15.16 -34.06 1.64
C TYR A 426 -14.53 -34.14 0.24
N VAL A 427 -14.97 -33.26 -0.64
CA VAL A 427 -14.52 -33.17 -2.03
C VAL A 427 -14.15 -31.73 -2.39
N LEU A 428 -12.98 -31.57 -3.01
CA LEU A 428 -12.61 -30.36 -3.75
C LEU A 428 -13.02 -30.51 -5.21
N GLU A 429 -13.57 -29.44 -5.77
CA GLU A 429 -14.18 -29.46 -7.11
C GLU A 429 -13.15 -29.74 -8.21
N GLY A 430 -12.05 -28.98 -8.27
CA GLY A 430 -11.11 -29.01 -9.39
C GLY A 430 -11.58 -28.16 -10.59
N GLY A 431 -11.07 -28.49 -11.77
CA GLY A 431 -11.50 -27.94 -13.05
C GLY A 431 -10.70 -26.74 -13.59
N ALA A 432 -9.85 -26.08 -12.80
CA ALA A 432 -8.92 -25.08 -13.35
C ALA A 432 -7.77 -25.74 -14.10
N ASN A 433 -7.30 -25.09 -15.17
CA ASN A 433 -6.14 -25.59 -15.91
C ASN A 433 -4.88 -25.43 -15.07
N GLN A 434 -4.22 -26.55 -14.78
CA GLN A 434 -2.93 -26.60 -14.13
C GLN A 434 -1.85 -27.10 -15.09
N ILE A 435 -0.61 -26.89 -14.69
CA ILE A 435 0.59 -27.41 -15.34
C ILE A 435 1.30 -28.33 -14.35
N VAL A 436 1.73 -29.49 -14.83
CA VAL A 436 2.66 -30.37 -14.11
C VAL A 436 3.92 -30.54 -14.95
N LEU A 437 5.07 -30.31 -14.32
CA LEU A 437 6.39 -30.36 -14.95
C LEU A 437 7.37 -31.19 -14.13
N ASP A 438 8.45 -31.64 -14.77
CA ASP A 438 9.59 -32.21 -14.05
C ASP A 438 10.36 -31.07 -13.36
N PRO A 439 10.45 -31.08 -12.02
CA PRO A 439 11.10 -30.00 -11.30
C PRO A 439 12.60 -29.90 -11.59
N THR A 440 13.24 -30.99 -12.04
CA THR A 440 14.66 -30.99 -12.42
C THR A 440 14.93 -30.22 -13.73
N HIS A 441 13.89 -29.89 -14.49
CA HIS A 441 13.98 -29.03 -15.67
C HIS A 441 13.92 -27.53 -15.32
N LEU A 442 13.61 -27.17 -14.07
CA LEU A 442 13.57 -25.77 -13.63
C LEU A 442 14.97 -25.25 -13.33
N GLN A 443 15.31 -24.11 -13.92
CA GLN A 443 16.52 -23.36 -13.62
C GLN A 443 16.27 -22.40 -12.45
N PRO A 444 16.97 -22.53 -11.30
CA PRO A 444 16.74 -21.66 -10.15
C PRO A 444 16.85 -20.16 -10.46
N GLU A 445 17.72 -19.78 -11.39
CA GLU A 445 17.97 -18.40 -11.81
C GLU A 445 16.78 -17.77 -12.54
N ALA A 446 15.89 -18.61 -13.09
CA ALA A 446 14.68 -18.19 -13.79
C ALA A 446 13.45 -18.09 -12.86
N LEU A 447 13.61 -18.44 -11.57
CA LEU A 447 12.59 -18.21 -10.56
C LEU A 447 12.65 -16.76 -10.06
N SER A 448 11.49 -16.14 -9.92
CA SER A 448 11.39 -14.83 -9.28
C SER A 448 11.45 -14.94 -7.76
N LYS A 449 11.66 -13.78 -7.13
CA LYS A 449 11.44 -13.65 -5.69
C LYS A 449 9.97 -13.90 -5.37
N ARG A 450 9.72 -14.51 -4.21
CA ARG A 450 8.35 -14.67 -3.70
C ARG A 450 7.67 -13.32 -3.53
N GLN A 451 6.37 -13.29 -3.81
CA GLN A 451 5.48 -12.13 -3.76
C GLN A 451 4.24 -12.50 -2.93
N PRO A 452 3.63 -11.54 -2.22
CA PRO A 452 2.43 -11.83 -1.43
C PRO A 452 1.21 -11.97 -2.34
N THR A 453 0.36 -12.98 -2.10
CA THR A 453 -0.93 -13.08 -2.79
C THR A 453 -1.94 -12.03 -2.31
N ASN A 454 -1.71 -11.45 -1.13
CA ASN A 454 -2.63 -10.59 -0.38
C ASN A 454 -3.94 -11.29 0.05
N TRP A 455 -3.98 -12.63 0.02
CA TRP A 455 -5.14 -13.39 0.50
C TRP A 455 -5.13 -13.59 2.03
N GLY A 456 -3.98 -13.37 2.69
CA GLY A 456 -3.69 -13.73 4.08
C GLY A 456 -3.24 -15.18 4.23
N TYR A 457 -2.80 -15.65 5.41
CA TYR A 457 -2.27 -17.01 5.60
C TYR A 457 -3.24 -18.01 6.27
N THR A 458 -4.31 -17.55 6.89
CA THR A 458 -5.20 -18.39 7.71
C THR A 458 -6.46 -18.86 6.97
N ASP A 459 -6.76 -20.16 7.02
CA ASP A 459 -7.94 -20.74 6.37
C ASP A 459 -9.12 -20.97 7.33
N PHE A 460 -8.87 -21.06 8.64
CA PHE A 460 -9.91 -21.27 9.66
C PHE A 460 -9.92 -20.17 10.72
N PRO A 461 -11.09 -19.84 11.32
CA PRO A 461 -11.17 -18.90 12.43
C PRO A 461 -10.31 -19.34 13.61
N GLY A 462 -9.54 -18.40 14.18
CA GLY A 462 -8.68 -18.68 15.34
C GLY A 462 -7.33 -19.30 15.00
N GLU A 463 -7.05 -19.63 13.73
CA GLU A 463 -5.67 -19.87 13.31
C GLU A 463 -4.85 -18.61 13.58
N THR A 464 -3.77 -18.75 14.35
CA THR A 464 -2.77 -17.70 14.41
C THR A 464 -1.97 -17.69 13.13
N ASP A 465 -1.77 -16.50 12.59
CA ASP A 465 -0.75 -16.33 11.58
C ASP A 465 0.60 -16.29 12.30
N GLU A 466 1.26 -17.45 12.36
CA GLU A 466 2.64 -17.60 12.85
C GLU A 466 3.62 -16.67 12.09
N PHE A 467 3.21 -16.10 10.95
CA PHE A 467 3.96 -15.15 10.14
C PHE A 467 3.54 -13.68 10.35
N LEU A 468 2.71 -13.37 11.36
CA LEU A 468 2.42 -11.99 11.80
C LEU A 468 3.74 -11.32 12.23
N GLY A 469 4.23 -10.39 11.40
CA GLY A 469 5.50 -9.68 11.63
C GLY A 469 6.49 -9.64 10.47
N LEU A 470 6.06 -10.03 9.26
CA LEU A 470 6.80 -10.22 8.00
C LEU A 470 7.22 -11.70 7.84
N PRO A 471 6.49 -12.51 7.04
CA PRO A 471 7.17 -13.59 6.36
C PRO A 471 8.27 -12.91 5.54
N LYS A 472 9.54 -13.24 5.82
CA LYS A 472 10.60 -12.92 4.88
C LYS A 472 10.26 -13.73 3.64
N LEU A 473 9.68 -13.09 2.62
CA LEU A 473 9.41 -13.66 1.29
C LEU A 473 10.73 -14.19 0.72
N THR A 474 11.07 -15.41 1.13
CA THR A 474 12.39 -16.01 0.94
C THR A 474 12.18 -17.22 0.08
N ASN A 475 12.94 -17.29 -1.01
CA ASN A 475 12.92 -18.46 -1.86
C ASN A 475 13.39 -19.70 -1.08
N ASN A 476 12.71 -20.82 -1.30
CA ASN A 476 13.02 -22.10 -0.68
C ASN A 476 13.18 -23.15 -1.76
N LEU A 477 14.42 -23.41 -2.15
CA LEU A 477 14.74 -24.41 -3.17
C LEU A 477 14.93 -25.77 -2.51
N ASN A 478 14.19 -26.77 -2.99
CA ASN A 478 14.44 -28.15 -2.62
C ASN A 478 15.65 -28.66 -3.40
N SER A 479 16.72 -29.03 -2.69
CA SER A 479 17.98 -29.50 -3.27
C SER A 479 17.84 -30.81 -4.06
N TYR A 480 16.85 -31.65 -3.74
CA TYR A 480 16.57 -32.89 -4.47
C TYR A 480 15.93 -32.64 -5.84
N ASN A 481 15.25 -31.51 -5.98
CA ASN A 481 14.55 -31.10 -7.20
C ASN A 481 15.44 -30.28 -8.14
N LEU A 482 16.69 -30.02 -7.79
CA LEU A 482 17.60 -29.26 -8.63
C LEU A 482 18.02 -30.06 -9.88
N PRO A 483 18.37 -29.37 -10.98
CA PRO A 483 18.88 -30.01 -12.18
C PRO A 483 20.05 -30.95 -11.87
N PRO A 484 20.22 -32.06 -12.62
CA PRO A 484 21.21 -33.08 -12.29
C PRO A 484 22.64 -32.59 -12.12
N ASN A 485 23.02 -31.54 -12.85
CA ASN A 485 24.36 -30.97 -12.86
C ASN A 485 24.51 -29.77 -11.91
N HIS A 486 23.49 -29.45 -11.13
CA HIS A 486 23.52 -28.28 -10.25
C HIS A 486 24.38 -28.57 -8.99
N SER A 487 25.30 -27.65 -8.67
CA SER A 487 26.30 -27.83 -7.59
C SER A 487 25.71 -28.09 -6.20
N MET A 488 24.51 -27.56 -5.94
CA MET A 488 23.75 -27.74 -4.69
C MET A 488 22.81 -28.94 -4.68
N ARG A 489 22.80 -29.81 -5.71
CA ARG A 489 21.90 -30.97 -5.72
C ARG A 489 22.28 -31.95 -4.61
N ASN A 490 21.29 -32.46 -3.87
CA ASN A 490 21.46 -33.35 -2.71
C ASN A 490 22.26 -32.76 -1.53
N SER A 491 22.48 -31.43 -1.49
CA SER A 491 22.99 -30.79 -0.27
C SER A 491 21.93 -30.81 0.82
N LYS A 492 22.35 -31.06 2.07
CA LYS A 492 21.48 -31.09 3.26
C LYS A 492 21.21 -29.70 3.81
#